data_AF-A0A3B8Q8J3-F1
#
_entry.id   AF-A0A3B8Q8J3-F1
#
_cell.length_a   1.000
_cell.length_b   1.000
_cell.length_c   1.000
_cell.angle_alpha   90.00
_cell.angle_beta   90.00
_cell.angle_gamma   90.00
#
_symmetry.space_group_name_H-M   'P 1'
#
loop_
_entity.id
_entity.type
_entity.pdbx_description
1 polymer ?
#
loop_
_entity_poly.entity_id
_entity_poly.type
_entity_poly.pdbx_seq_one_letter_code
_entity_poly.pdbx_strand_id
1 'polypeptide(L)'
;MKRLIAAFGAVAWMGLFMSRADAADVSGLDPDGYIRDWLMLAPIALPEGASAGDLLLRPQIPEEFNLKPKAGDTVTANGRPLTWRNLNATTNFFDFNAVLKTQNDRAVGYAVTYME
;
A
#
# COMPACT_ATOMS: atom_id res chain seq x y z
N MET A 1 -40.74 54.45 -26.08
CA MET A 1 -40.89 53.77 -27.39
C MET A 1 -39.63 52.94 -27.64
N LYS A 2 -39.72 51.63 -27.41
CA LYS A 2 -39.47 50.56 -28.40
C LYS A 2 -38.09 50.60 -29.11
N ARG A 3 -37.18 49.79 -28.55
CA ARG A 3 -36.24 48.84 -29.18
C ARG A 3 -35.53 49.24 -30.48
N LEU A 4 -34.20 49.13 -30.46
CA LEU A 4 -33.49 48.34 -31.45
C LEU A 4 -32.27 47.67 -30.80
N ILE A 5 -32.35 46.33 -30.76
CA ILE A 5 -31.30 45.40 -30.37
C ILE A 5 -30.54 45.07 -31.64
N ALA A 6 -29.22 45.23 -31.64
CA ALA A 6 -28.35 44.54 -32.57
C ALA A 6 -26.94 44.48 -31.97
N ALA A 7 -26.53 43.32 -31.48
CA ALA A 7 -25.13 42.98 -31.38
C ALA A 7 -24.94 41.46 -31.37
N PHE A 8 -24.49 40.97 -32.52
CA PHE A 8 -23.52 39.89 -32.72
C PHE A 8 -23.69 38.59 -31.93
N GLY A 9 -24.15 37.57 -32.65
CA GLY A 9 -23.97 36.18 -32.26
C GLY A 9 -22.48 35.84 -32.14
N ALA A 10 -22.09 35.39 -30.96
CA ALA A 10 -20.75 34.88 -30.68
C ALA A 10 -20.85 33.37 -30.44
N VAL A 11 -20.39 32.64 -31.45
CA VAL A 11 -19.66 31.36 -31.43
C VAL A 11 -19.94 30.45 -30.23
N ALA A 12 -20.62 29.34 -30.53
CA ALA A 12 -20.72 28.18 -29.66
C ALA A 12 -19.32 27.67 -29.27
N TRP A 13 -18.94 27.90 -28.01
CA TRP A 13 -17.82 27.22 -27.38
C TRP A 13 -18.23 25.78 -27.08
N MET A 14 -18.15 24.94 -28.09
CA MET A 14 -18.17 23.49 -27.91
C MET A 14 -16.76 23.09 -27.46
N GLY A 15 -16.43 23.44 -26.21
CA GLY A 15 -15.25 22.93 -25.56
C GLY A 15 -15.36 21.41 -25.55
N LEU A 16 -14.45 20.76 -26.25
CA LEU A 16 -14.15 19.34 -26.07
C LEU A 16 -13.85 19.13 -24.59
N PHE A 17 -14.86 18.75 -23.83
CA PHE A 17 -14.65 17.95 -22.63
C PHE A 17 -14.09 16.63 -23.15
N MET A 18 -12.78 16.59 -23.39
CA MET A 18 -12.05 15.35 -23.22
C MET A 18 -12.43 14.93 -21.82
N SER A 19 -13.26 13.89 -21.73
CA SER A 19 -13.40 13.13 -20.49
C SER A 19 -11.97 12.93 -20.02
N ARG A 20 -11.61 13.59 -18.91
CA ARG A 20 -10.62 12.99 -18.05
C ARG A 20 -11.26 11.63 -17.82
N ALA A 21 -10.71 10.59 -18.44
CA ALA A 21 -11.02 9.26 -17.96
C ALA A 21 -10.69 9.39 -16.48
N ASP A 22 -11.72 9.44 -15.64
CA ASP A 22 -11.56 9.21 -14.23
C ASP A 22 -10.93 7.83 -14.22
N ALA A 23 -9.59 7.81 -14.15
CA ALA A 23 -8.87 6.64 -13.72
C ALA A 23 -9.62 6.27 -12.46
N ALA A 24 -10.32 5.13 -12.51
CA ALA A 24 -11.12 4.65 -11.40
C ALA A 24 -10.33 4.95 -10.14
N ASP A 25 -10.92 5.70 -9.23
CA ASP A 25 -10.28 6.11 -7.98
C ASP A 25 -9.86 4.81 -7.28
N VAL A 26 -8.63 4.36 -7.54
CA VAL A 26 -8.13 3.09 -7.04
C VAL A 26 -7.81 3.41 -5.59
N SER A 27 -8.81 3.22 -4.74
CA SER A 27 -8.74 3.51 -3.33
C SER A 27 -7.45 2.88 -2.78
N GLY A 28 -6.48 3.71 -2.37
CA GLY A 28 -5.20 3.26 -1.82
C GLY A 28 -3.94 3.40 -2.70
N LEU A 29 -4.06 3.87 -3.96
CA LEU A 29 -2.89 4.28 -4.76
C LEU A 29 -2.65 5.79 -4.66
N ASP A 30 -1.39 6.21 -4.75
CA ASP A 30 -1.04 7.63 -4.91
C ASP A 30 -1.25 8.12 -6.37
N PRO A 31 -1.07 9.42 -6.65
CA PRO A 31 -1.23 9.97 -8.00
C PRO A 31 -0.30 9.36 -9.07
N ASP A 32 0.81 8.76 -8.66
CA ASP A 32 1.77 8.09 -9.54
C ASP A 32 1.48 6.57 -9.67
N GLY A 33 0.45 6.06 -8.98
CA GLY A 33 0.00 4.68 -9.01
C GLY A 33 0.71 3.76 -8.01
N TYR A 34 1.43 4.28 -7.02
CA TYR A 34 2.11 3.49 -6.00
C TYR A 34 1.21 3.18 -4.81
N ILE A 35 1.31 1.96 -4.29
CA ILE A 35 0.66 1.53 -3.06
C ILE A 35 1.38 2.18 -1.87
N ARG A 36 0.62 2.97 -1.08
CA ARG A 36 1.17 3.68 0.08
C ARG A 36 0.75 3.09 1.41
N ASP A 37 -0.41 2.46 1.46
CA ASP A 37 -0.96 1.90 2.70
C ASP A 37 -0.68 0.41 2.78
N TRP A 38 0.06 0.03 3.83
CA TRP A 38 0.51 -1.32 4.10
C TRP A 38 0.13 -1.73 5.52
N LEU A 39 -0.13 -3.02 5.70
CA LEU A 39 -0.11 -3.72 6.98
C LEU A 39 1.21 -4.48 7.09
N MET A 40 2.02 -4.11 8.07
CA MET A 40 3.34 -4.70 8.28
C MET A 40 3.32 -5.63 9.50
N LEU A 41 3.93 -6.81 9.32
CA LEU A 41 4.29 -7.71 10.40
C LEU A 41 5.79 -8.00 10.31
N ALA A 42 6.57 -7.33 11.14
CA ALA A 42 8.02 -7.44 11.17
C ALA A 42 8.58 -6.91 12.50
N PRO A 43 9.82 -7.30 12.87
CA PRO A 43 10.63 -8.33 12.24
C PRO A 43 10.32 -9.73 12.79
N ILE A 44 10.47 -10.76 11.97
CA ILE A 44 10.51 -12.16 12.39
C ILE A 44 11.94 -12.66 12.19
N ALA A 45 12.66 -12.90 13.28
CA ALA A 45 14.04 -13.39 13.21
C ALA A 45 14.08 -14.83 12.70
N LEU A 46 14.99 -15.14 11.76
CA LEU A 46 15.20 -16.51 11.31
C LEU A 46 16.17 -17.23 12.25
N PRO A 47 15.91 -18.51 12.60
CA PRO A 47 16.80 -19.28 13.47
C PRO A 47 18.20 -19.43 12.87
N GLU A 48 19.24 -19.50 13.70
CA GLU A 48 20.62 -19.74 13.27
C GLU A 48 20.85 -21.19 12.80
N GLY A 49 22.00 -21.44 12.16
CA GLY A 49 22.47 -22.79 11.82
C GLY A 49 22.03 -23.35 10.45
N ALA A 50 20.89 -22.91 9.91
CA ALA A 50 20.48 -23.25 8.53
C ALA A 50 20.77 -22.10 7.55
N SER A 51 20.65 -22.32 6.24
CA SER A 51 20.72 -21.20 5.29
C SER A 51 19.47 -20.33 5.40
N ALA A 52 19.61 -19.00 5.30
CA ALA A 52 18.44 -18.11 5.32
C ALA A 52 17.52 -18.35 4.12
N GLY A 53 18.08 -18.70 2.96
CA GLY A 53 17.34 -19.07 1.75
C GLY A 53 16.40 -20.26 1.97
N ASP A 54 16.88 -21.33 2.61
CA ASP A 54 16.04 -22.51 2.88
C ASP A 54 14.96 -22.22 3.94
N LEU A 55 15.28 -21.34 4.90
CA LEU A 55 14.34 -20.96 5.94
C LEU A 55 13.21 -20.08 5.39
N LEU A 56 13.49 -19.20 4.43
CA LEU A 56 12.50 -18.36 3.75
C LEU A 56 11.39 -19.15 3.07
N LEU A 57 11.68 -20.37 2.62
CA LEU A 57 10.72 -21.24 1.93
C LEU A 57 9.75 -21.97 2.88
N ARG A 58 9.95 -21.82 4.19
CA ARG A 58 9.08 -22.45 5.21
C ARG A 58 8.00 -21.47 5.65
N PRO A 59 6.89 -21.96 6.21
CA PRO A 59 5.93 -21.08 6.85
C PRO A 59 6.57 -20.36 8.05
N GLN A 60 6.41 -19.04 8.15
CA GLN A 60 6.94 -18.23 9.27
C GLN A 60 5.88 -17.94 10.33
N ILE A 61 4.61 -18.01 9.95
CA ILE A 61 3.44 -17.81 10.81
C ILE A 61 2.36 -18.86 10.54
N PRO A 62 1.46 -19.13 11.50
CA PRO A 62 0.31 -20.02 11.29
C PRO A 62 -0.58 -19.55 10.14
N GLU A 63 -1.13 -20.49 9.36
CA GLU A 63 -2.08 -20.22 8.27
C GLU A 63 -1.58 -19.20 7.22
N GLU A 64 -0.26 -19.12 7.00
CA GLU A 64 0.36 -18.16 6.08
C GLU A 64 -0.22 -18.20 4.65
N PHE A 65 -0.63 -19.38 4.18
CA PHE A 65 -1.22 -19.55 2.85
C PHE A 65 -2.60 -18.89 2.69
N ASN A 66 -3.28 -18.56 3.79
CA ASN A 66 -4.61 -17.93 3.80
C ASN A 66 -4.60 -16.60 4.59
N LEU A 67 -3.44 -15.92 4.58
CA LEU A 67 -3.20 -14.72 5.36
C LEU A 67 -4.13 -13.56 4.94
N LYS A 68 -5.02 -13.15 5.85
CA LYS A 68 -5.93 -12.00 5.68
C LYS A 68 -5.97 -11.10 6.93
N PRO A 69 -4.83 -10.47 7.29
CA PRO A 69 -4.68 -9.74 8.53
C PRO A 69 -5.38 -8.39 8.49
N LYS A 70 -5.68 -7.87 9.67
CA LYS A 70 -6.13 -6.50 9.93
C LYS A 70 -5.17 -5.80 10.88
N ALA A 71 -5.21 -4.47 10.90
CA ALA A 71 -4.47 -3.69 11.88
C ALA A 71 -4.83 -4.11 13.31
N GLY A 72 -3.82 -4.36 14.14
CA GLY A 72 -4.01 -4.79 15.52
C GLY A 72 -4.13 -6.31 15.71
N ASP A 73 -4.34 -7.08 14.63
CA ASP A 73 -4.28 -8.54 14.73
C ASP A 73 -2.91 -8.97 15.26
N THR A 74 -2.90 -9.99 16.11
CA THR A 74 -1.68 -10.52 16.70
C THR A 74 -1.46 -11.95 16.24
N VAL A 75 -0.22 -12.28 15.91
CA VAL A 75 0.21 -13.62 15.54
C VAL A 75 1.48 -13.97 16.30
N THR A 76 1.61 -15.23 16.70
CA THR A 76 2.81 -15.73 17.37
C THR A 76 3.80 -16.25 16.33
N ALA A 77 4.99 -15.68 16.31
CA ALA A 77 6.12 -16.14 15.50
C ALA A 77 7.30 -16.44 16.43
N ASN A 78 7.90 -17.63 16.33
CA ASN A 78 9.02 -18.06 17.18
C ASN A 78 8.77 -17.85 18.69
N GLY A 79 7.54 -18.13 19.14
CA GLY A 79 7.13 -17.98 20.55
C GLY A 79 6.95 -16.53 21.02
N ARG A 80 7.04 -15.54 20.13
CA ARG A 80 6.84 -14.12 20.44
C ARG A 80 5.58 -13.60 19.75
N PRO A 81 4.70 -12.88 20.46
CA PRO A 81 3.58 -12.20 19.82
C PRO A 81 4.10 -11.02 19.00
N LEU A 82 3.61 -10.92 17.77
CA LEU A 82 3.81 -9.79 16.87
C LEU A 82 2.45 -9.26 16.44
N THR A 83 2.34 -7.94 16.31
CA THR A 83 1.09 -7.26 15.95
C THR A 83 1.22 -6.67 14.56
N TRP A 84 0.20 -6.86 13.73
CA TRP A 84 0.05 -6.21 12.43
C TRP A 84 -0.17 -4.71 12.62
N ARG A 85 0.67 -3.88 12.00
CA ARG A 85 0.65 -2.42 12.15
C ARG A 85 0.41 -1.74 10.83
N ASN A 86 -0.37 -0.67 10.85
CA ASN A 86 -0.45 0.24 9.71
C ASN A 86 0.90 0.89 9.46
N LEU A 87 1.30 0.89 8.20
CA LEU A 87 2.49 1.55 7.69
C LEU A 87 2.10 2.34 6.45
N ASN A 88 2.29 3.65 6.50
CA ASN A 88 2.14 4.51 5.33
C ASN A 88 3.54 4.82 4.76
N ALA A 89 3.77 4.43 3.51
CA ALA A 89 5.03 4.64 2.81
C ALA A 89 5.08 6.06 2.22
N THR A 90 6.06 6.86 2.62
CA THR A 90 6.24 8.24 2.14
C THR A 90 6.77 8.31 0.71
N THR A 91 7.37 7.23 0.21
CA THR A 91 7.87 7.08 -1.18
C THR A 91 7.39 5.76 -1.79
N ASN A 92 7.78 5.46 -3.03
CA ASN A 92 7.45 4.20 -3.70
C ASN A 92 8.07 2.95 -3.03
N PHE A 93 8.90 3.14 -2.00
CA PHE A 93 9.39 2.10 -1.13
C PHE A 93 9.41 2.58 0.34
N PHE A 94 9.60 1.63 1.26
CA PHE A 94 9.96 1.91 2.64
C PHE A 94 11.09 0.96 3.07
N ASP A 95 11.94 1.42 3.99
CA ASP A 95 13.01 0.63 4.58
C ASP A 95 12.53 0.04 5.92
N PHE A 96 12.47 -1.30 5.99
CA PHE A 96 12.09 -2.02 7.20
C PHE A 96 12.95 -1.64 8.42
N ASN A 97 14.26 -1.47 8.25
CA ASN A 97 15.15 -1.11 9.35
C ASN A 97 14.92 0.32 9.83
N ALA A 98 14.65 1.24 8.90
CA ALA A 98 14.28 2.62 9.25
C ALA A 98 12.94 2.67 10.01
N VAL A 99 11.94 1.90 9.57
CA VAL A 99 10.63 1.80 10.23
C VAL A 99 10.76 1.19 11.63
N LEU A 100 11.53 0.10 11.75
CA LEU A 100 11.69 -0.64 13.00
C LEU A 100 12.73 -0.03 13.95
N LYS A 101 13.51 0.96 13.48
CA LYS A 101 14.60 1.61 14.22
C LYS A 101 15.63 0.64 14.78
N THR A 102 15.87 -0.45 14.07
CA THR A 102 16.85 -1.47 14.43
C THR A 102 17.39 -2.09 13.16
N GLN A 103 18.67 -2.50 13.20
CA GLN A 103 19.22 -3.34 12.14
C GLN A 103 18.68 -4.76 12.33
N ASN A 104 17.99 -5.26 11.32
CA ASN A 104 17.53 -6.63 11.26
C ASN A 104 18.33 -7.35 10.19
N ASP A 105 19.38 -8.04 10.61
CA ASP A 105 20.01 -9.04 9.77
C ASP A 105 19.27 -10.38 9.94
N ARG A 106 19.22 -11.16 8.87
CA ARG A 106 18.68 -12.54 8.90
C ARG A 106 17.25 -12.62 9.46
N ALA A 107 16.38 -11.74 8.98
CA ALA A 107 14.98 -11.67 9.37
C ALA A 107 14.06 -11.65 8.14
N VAL A 108 12.79 -11.95 8.40
CA VAL A 108 11.70 -11.87 7.43
C VAL A 108 10.60 -10.97 7.96
N GLY A 109 9.71 -10.56 7.08
CA GLY A 109 8.56 -9.76 7.42
C GLY A 109 7.53 -9.81 6.31
N TYR A 110 6.31 -9.45 6.64
CA TYR A 110 5.21 -9.35 5.71
C TYR A 110 4.80 -7.90 5.55
N ALA A 111 4.45 -7.54 4.32
CA ALA A 111 3.74 -6.31 3.98
C ALA A 111 2.53 -6.71 3.15
N VAL A 112 1.34 -6.40 3.64
CA VAL A 112 0.06 -6.74 3.01
C VAL A 112 -0.67 -5.46 2.66
N THR A 113 -1.32 -5.43 1.51
CA THR A 113 -2.21 -4.36 1.09
C THR A 113 -3.42 -4.99 0.41
N TYR A 114 -4.56 -4.32 0.46
CA TYR A 114 -5.80 -4.78 -0.18
C TYR A 114 -6.15 -3.76 -1.25
N MET A 115 -6.32 -4.24 -2.47
CA MET A 115 -6.75 -3.44 -3.62
C MET A 115 -8.18 -3.84 -3.96
N GLU A 116 -9.04 -2.87 -4.24
CA GLU A 116 -10.43 -3.06 -4.68
C GLU A 116 -10.55 -3.17 -6.21
#